data_AF-A0A1G0YAH6-F1
#
_entry.id   AF-A0A1G0YAH6-F1
#
_cell.length_a   1.000
_cell.length_b   1.000
_cell.length_c   1.000
_cell.angle_alpha   90.00
_cell.angle_beta   90.00
_cell.angle_gamma   90.00
#
_symmetry.space_group_name_H-M   'P 1'
#
loop_
_entity.id
_entity.type
_entity.pdbx_description
1 polymer ?
#
loop_
_entity_poly.entity_id
_entity_poly.type
_entity_poly.pdbx_seq_one_letter_code
_entity_poly.pdbx_strand_id
1 'polypeptide(L)'
;MSEFGKALFGGSRFVFWSLSPMILLFLVTLPFLIPKWNVGIVIIMVALSIIGIFLILGMFNPSRFGWAFRVVSATVFLAYVAYALSELAENDWMLKKPKSRGEANPVNALIGLVIIGGPALMYTILGRFRFQKEEDEPFDDDELDEDGQPPSEN
;
A
#
# COMPACT_ATOMS: atom_id res chain seq x y z
N MET A 1 11.74 -17.58 8.58
CA MET A 1 10.71 -17.44 7.52
C MET A 1 11.22 -18.27 6.34
N SER A 2 10.41 -19.15 5.73
CA SER A 2 10.92 -19.99 4.63
C SER A 2 11.44 -19.12 3.49
N GLU A 3 12.53 -19.55 2.85
CA GLU A 3 13.11 -18.95 1.64
C GLU A 3 12.04 -18.64 0.58
N PHE A 4 11.00 -19.48 0.52
CA PHE A 4 9.84 -19.31 -0.35
C PHE A 4 9.09 -17.99 -0.10
N GLY A 5 8.92 -17.57 1.15
CA GLY A 5 8.27 -16.29 1.49
C GLY A 5 9.12 -15.08 1.13
N LYS A 6 10.45 -15.16 1.30
CA LYS A 6 11.40 -14.11 0.85
C LYS A 6 11.43 -14.04 -0.69
N ALA A 7 11.35 -15.17 -1.40
CA ALA A 7 11.30 -15.20 -2.85
C ALA A 7 9.95 -14.72 -3.44
N LEU A 8 8.83 -14.95 -2.74
CA LEU A 8 7.49 -14.58 -3.21
C LEU A 8 7.10 -13.15 -2.81
N PHE A 9 7.56 -12.66 -1.66
CA PHE A 9 7.21 -11.33 -1.12
C PHE A 9 8.40 -10.36 -0.94
N GLY A 10 9.64 -10.78 -1.15
CA GLY A 10 10.85 -9.95 -0.98
C GLY A 10 11.15 -8.99 -2.13
N GLY A 11 10.12 -8.48 -2.82
CA GLY A 11 10.33 -7.63 -4.00
C GLY A 11 10.73 -8.45 -5.23
N SER A 12 10.09 -9.61 -5.40
CA SER A 12 10.31 -10.50 -6.53
C SER A 12 10.12 -9.74 -7.84
N ARG A 13 11.14 -9.75 -8.70
CA ARG A 13 11.08 -9.22 -10.07
C ARG A 13 9.83 -9.71 -10.79
N PHE A 14 9.33 -10.90 -10.45
CA PHE A 14 8.07 -11.45 -10.96
C PHE A 14 6.85 -10.55 -10.70
N VAL A 15 6.69 -10.01 -9.49
CA VAL A 15 5.56 -9.11 -9.16
C VAL A 15 5.65 -7.84 -9.99
N PHE A 16 6.85 -7.25 -10.10
CA PHE A 16 7.05 -6.10 -10.98
C PHE A 16 6.68 -6.41 -12.44
N TRP A 17 7.21 -7.50 -13.00
CA TRP A 17 7.01 -7.87 -14.39
C TRP A 17 5.58 -8.29 -14.73
N SER A 18 4.79 -8.76 -13.76
CA SER A 18 3.38 -9.10 -13.95
C SER A 18 2.46 -7.91 -13.72
N LEU A 19 2.70 -7.13 -12.66
CA LEU A 19 1.81 -6.03 -12.26
C LEU A 19 2.05 -4.77 -13.10
N SER A 20 3.30 -4.45 -13.44
CA SER A 20 3.63 -3.25 -14.23
C SER A 20 2.97 -3.21 -15.61
N PRO A 21 3.02 -4.26 -16.46
CA PRO A 21 2.33 -4.22 -17.75
C PRO A 21 0.81 -4.15 -17.58
N MET A 22 0.25 -4.77 -16.52
CA MET A 22 -1.19 -4.68 -16.24
C MET A 22 -1.60 -3.26 -15.85
N ILE A 23 -0.80 -2.57 -15.03
CA ILE A 23 -1.02 -1.15 -14.69
C ILE A 23 -0.89 -0.28 -15.92
N LEU A 24 0.15 -0.48 -16.76
CA LEU A 24 0.31 0.29 -18.00
C LEU A 24 -0.86 0.09 -18.96
N LEU A 25 -1.30 -1.17 -19.15
CA LEU A 25 -2.48 -1.48 -19.95
C LEU A 25 -3.72 -0.78 -19.40
N PHE A 26 -3.94 -0.83 -18.09
CA PHE A 26 -5.03 -0.12 -17.43
C PHE A 26 -4.99 1.39 -17.69
N LEU A 27 -3.82 2.03 -17.52
CA LEU A 27 -3.67 3.47 -17.73
C LEU A 27 -3.93 3.88 -19.19
N VAL A 28 -3.46 3.07 -20.15
CA VAL A 28 -3.67 3.32 -21.58
C VAL A 28 -5.12 3.08 -21.99
N THR A 29 -5.80 2.09 -21.41
CA THR A 29 -7.18 1.74 -21.78
C THR A 29 -8.22 2.67 -21.13
N LEU A 30 -7.92 3.23 -19.95
CA LEU A 30 -8.79 4.14 -19.20
C LEU A 30 -9.45 5.25 -20.05
N PRO A 31 -8.72 6.07 -20.85
CA PRO A 31 -9.31 7.15 -21.65
C PRO A 31 -10.31 6.65 -22.70
N PHE A 32 -10.17 5.41 -23.20
CA PHE A 32 -11.06 4.86 -24.22
C PHE A 32 -12.41 4.38 -23.65
N LEU A 33 -12.50 4.16 -22.34
CA LEU A 33 -13.73 3.72 -21.67
C LEU A 33 -14.68 4.88 -21.32
N ILE A 34 -14.26 6.13 -21.56
CA ILE A 34 -14.97 7.33 -21.12
C ILE A 34 -15.82 7.86 -22.28
N PRO A 35 -17.16 7.70 -22.26
CA PRO A 35 -18.01 8.12 -23.37
C PRO A 35 -18.19 9.64 -23.44
N LYS A 36 -18.04 10.35 -22.32
CA LYS A 36 -18.23 11.80 -22.21
C LYS A 36 -17.13 12.42 -21.38
N TRP A 37 -16.44 13.39 -21.96
CA TRP A 37 -15.36 14.13 -21.30
C TRP A 37 -15.94 15.28 -20.48
N ASN A 38 -15.59 15.31 -19.19
CA ASN A 38 -15.85 16.41 -18.27
C ASN A 38 -14.55 16.73 -17.52
N VAL A 39 -14.36 17.98 -17.11
CA VAL A 39 -13.22 18.45 -16.31
C VAL A 39 -12.99 17.57 -15.09
N GLY A 40 -14.05 17.19 -14.36
CA GLY A 40 -13.92 16.30 -13.20
C GLY A 40 -13.34 14.92 -13.55
N ILE A 41 -13.75 14.36 -14.70
CA ILE A 41 -13.24 13.09 -15.19
C ILE A 41 -11.76 13.21 -15.58
N VAL A 42 -11.39 14.30 -16.25
CA VAL A 42 -9.98 14.57 -16.61
C VAL A 42 -9.11 14.65 -15.35
N ILE A 43 -9.56 15.35 -14.31
CA ILE A 43 -8.83 15.46 -13.04
C ILE A 43 -8.62 14.08 -12.41
N ILE A 44 -9.69 13.26 -12.33
CA ILE A 44 -9.61 11.90 -11.79
C ILE A 44 -8.65 11.04 -12.62
N MET A 45 -8.70 11.14 -13.94
CA MET A 45 -7.83 10.37 -14.84
C MET A 45 -6.36 10.74 -14.67
N VAL A 46 -6.04 12.04 -14.55
CA VAL A 46 -4.69 12.52 -14.26
C VAL A 46 -4.22 12.00 -12.90
N ALA A 47 -5.06 12.10 -11.86
CA ALA A 47 -4.73 11.60 -10.53
C ALA A 47 -4.43 10.09 -10.53
N LEU A 48 -5.28 9.27 -11.17
CA LEU A 48 -5.08 7.83 -11.32
C LEU A 48 -3.80 7.50 -12.10
N SER A 49 -3.49 8.29 -13.13
CA SER A 49 -2.26 8.13 -13.92
C SER A 49 -1.01 8.40 -13.09
N ILE A 50 -1.02 9.47 -12.30
CA ILE A 50 0.07 9.81 -11.37
C ILE A 50 0.26 8.70 -10.33
N ILE A 51 -0.84 8.19 -9.75
CA ILE A 51 -0.80 7.06 -8.81
C ILE A 51 -0.20 5.81 -9.47
N GLY A 52 -0.63 5.47 -10.68
CA GLY A 52 -0.11 4.32 -11.42
C GLY A 52 1.38 4.46 -11.73
N ILE A 53 1.84 5.65 -12.11
CA ILE A 53 3.26 5.94 -12.31
C ILE A 53 4.05 5.77 -11.01
N PHE A 54 3.56 6.31 -9.88
CA PHE A 54 4.23 6.13 -8.59
C PHE A 54 4.25 4.68 -8.13
N LEU A 55 3.20 3.90 -8.40
CA LEU A 55 3.19 2.46 -8.13
C LEU A 55 4.28 1.74 -8.94
N ILE A 56 4.37 2.00 -10.25
CA ILE A 56 5.42 1.42 -11.09
C ILE A 56 6.81 1.83 -10.60
N LEU A 57 7.00 3.12 -10.27
CA LEU A 57 8.27 3.65 -9.78
C LEU A 57 8.69 3.01 -8.45
N GLY A 58 7.75 2.87 -7.51
CA GLY A 58 7.98 2.21 -6.24
C GLY A 58 8.34 0.74 -6.41
N MET A 59 7.66 0.04 -7.32
CA MET A 59 7.95 -1.38 -7.60
C MET A 59 9.27 -1.60 -8.33
N PHE A 60 9.69 -0.66 -9.18
CA PHE A 60 10.92 -0.78 -9.96
C PHE A 60 12.18 -0.85 -9.07
N ASN A 61 12.26 0.00 -8.05
CA ASN A 61 13.33 -0.05 -7.06
C ASN A 61 12.81 0.42 -5.69
N PRO A 62 12.31 -0.49 -4.84
CA PRO A 62 11.69 -0.12 -3.56
C PRO A 62 12.68 0.47 -2.56
N SER A 63 13.98 0.13 -2.67
CA SER A 63 15.02 0.68 -1.81
C SER A 63 15.24 2.17 -2.09
N ARG A 64 15.27 2.56 -3.37
CA ARG A 64 15.49 3.95 -3.78
C ARG A 64 14.21 4.78 -3.80
N PHE A 65 13.09 4.20 -4.21
CA PHE A 65 11.82 4.89 -4.43
C PHE A 65 10.74 4.50 -3.43
N GLY A 66 11.11 4.03 -2.24
CA GLY A 66 10.14 3.69 -1.19
C GLY A 66 9.22 4.85 -0.79
N TRP A 67 9.64 6.11 -1.02
CA TRP A 67 8.80 7.29 -0.84
C TRP A 67 7.59 7.33 -1.78
N ALA A 68 7.68 6.73 -2.98
CA ALA A 68 6.58 6.71 -3.95
C ALA A 68 5.36 5.97 -3.39
N PHE A 69 5.57 4.86 -2.67
CA PHE A 69 4.50 4.16 -1.99
C PHE A 69 3.87 5.00 -0.87
N ARG A 70 4.65 5.86 -0.19
CA ARG A 70 4.10 6.77 0.82
C ARG A 70 3.21 7.84 0.19
N VAL A 71 3.56 8.33 -0.99
CA VAL A 71 2.72 9.29 -1.74
C VAL A 71 1.43 8.62 -2.18
N VAL A 72 1.51 7.38 -2.68
CA VAL A 72 0.31 6.61 -3.03
C VAL A 72 -0.58 6.38 -1.81
N SER A 73 -0.02 5.92 -0.69
CA SER A 73 -0.80 5.68 0.53
C SER A 73 -1.39 6.97 1.11
N ALA A 74 -0.65 8.09 1.08
CA ALA A 74 -1.16 9.40 1.45
C ALA A 74 -2.36 9.79 0.60
N THR A 75 -2.26 9.58 -0.72
CA THR A 75 -3.33 9.90 -1.66
C THR A 75 -4.57 9.05 -1.40
N VAL A 76 -4.41 7.75 -1.12
CA VAL A 76 -5.52 6.86 -0.76
C VAL A 76 -6.19 7.33 0.54
N PHE A 77 -5.40 7.64 1.57
CA PHE A 77 -5.94 8.16 2.83
C PHE A 77 -6.72 9.46 2.61
N LEU A 78 -6.14 10.42 1.89
CA LEU A 78 -6.80 11.70 1.59
C LEU A 78 -8.09 11.52 0.79
N ALA A 79 -8.14 10.56 -0.14
CA ALA A 79 -9.36 10.24 -0.87
C ALA A 79 -10.47 9.73 0.07
N TYR A 80 -10.14 8.85 1.02
CA TYR A 80 -11.12 8.40 2.02
C TYR A 80 -11.54 9.50 2.99
N VAL A 81 -10.64 10.42 3.36
CA VAL A 81 -10.98 11.60 4.17
C VAL A 81 -11.94 12.51 3.40
N ALA A 82 -11.62 12.82 2.14
CA ALA A 82 -12.47 13.65 1.29
C ALA A 82 -13.86 13.03 1.11
N TYR A 83 -13.93 11.72 0.88
CA TYR A 83 -15.19 10.98 0.78
C TYR A 83 -15.98 11.01 2.10
N ALA A 84 -15.33 10.78 3.24
CA ALA A 84 -15.99 10.86 4.54
C ALA A 84 -16.52 12.27 4.82
N LEU A 85 -15.76 13.31 4.47
CA LEU A 85 -16.19 14.70 4.62
C LEU A 85 -17.33 15.07 3.67
N SER A 86 -17.33 14.59 2.42
CA SER A 86 -18.44 14.86 1.50
C SER A 86 -19.73 14.21 1.99
N GLU A 87 -19.66 12.94 2.40
CA GLU A 87 -20.81 12.22 2.96
C GLU A 87 -21.33 12.88 4.26
N LEU A 88 -20.43 13.43 5.07
CA LEU A 88 -20.80 14.13 6.31
C LEU A 88 -21.42 15.50 6.08
N ALA A 89 -20.99 16.19 5.01
CA ALA A 89 -21.52 17.50 4.65
C ALA A 89 -22.88 17.40 3.96
N GLU A 90 -23.11 16.34 3.18
CA GLU A 90 -24.35 16.13 2.42
C GLU A 90 -25.44 15.45 3.27
N ASN A 91 -25.06 14.57 4.19
CA ASN A 91 -25.99 13.95 5.12
C ASN A 91 -25.87 14.66 6.47
N ASP A 92 -26.82 15.55 6.78
CA ASP A 92 -27.07 15.99 8.15
C ASP A 92 -26.95 14.77 9.06
N TRP A 93 -26.13 14.86 10.13
CA TRP A 93 -25.66 13.80 11.04
C TRP A 93 -26.72 12.80 11.56
N MET A 94 -27.99 12.96 11.19
CA MET A 94 -29.00 11.92 11.25
C MET A 94 -28.50 10.63 10.61
N LEU A 95 -28.06 9.71 11.48
CA LEU A 95 -27.79 8.30 11.25
C LEU A 95 -29.05 7.56 10.76
N LYS A 96 -29.60 7.98 9.63
CA LYS A 96 -30.68 7.28 8.95
C LYS A 96 -30.11 5.90 8.60
N LYS A 97 -30.83 4.86 9.04
CA LYS A 97 -30.50 3.48 8.66
C LYS A 97 -30.47 3.42 7.13
N PRO A 98 -29.37 2.91 6.53
CA PRO A 98 -29.29 2.77 5.08
C PRO A 98 -30.44 1.87 4.61
N LYS A 99 -31.13 2.23 3.54
CA LYS A 99 -32.19 1.38 2.97
C LYS A 99 -31.58 0.21 2.21
N SER A 100 -30.34 0.35 1.73
CA SER A 100 -29.61 -0.70 1.03
C SER A 100 -28.13 -0.74 1.45
N ARG A 101 -27.52 -1.93 1.41
CA ARG A 101 -26.08 -2.13 1.71
C ARG A 101 -25.14 -1.35 0.79
N GLY A 102 -25.61 -0.96 -0.40
CA GLY A 102 -24.83 -0.19 -1.38
C GLY A 102 -25.12 1.31 -1.37
N GLU A 103 -26.03 1.80 -0.52
CA GLU A 103 -26.27 3.23 -0.42
C GLU A 103 -25.11 3.92 0.28
N ALA A 104 -24.77 5.10 -0.23
CA ALA A 104 -23.83 6.00 0.41
C ALA A 104 -24.34 6.36 1.80
N ASN A 105 -23.48 6.20 2.81
CA ASN A 105 -23.82 6.44 4.20
C ASN A 105 -22.56 6.94 4.92
N PRO A 106 -22.65 8.00 5.74
CA PRO A 106 -21.51 8.53 6.48
C PRO A 106 -20.85 7.47 7.37
N VAL A 107 -21.61 6.52 7.91
CA VAL A 107 -21.05 5.40 8.70
C VAL A 107 -20.19 4.49 7.83
N ASN A 108 -20.63 4.15 6.62
CA ASN A 108 -19.84 3.34 5.69
C ASN A 108 -18.56 4.07 5.26
N ALA A 109 -18.64 5.39 5.05
CA ALA A 109 -17.48 6.21 4.73
C ALA A 109 -16.46 6.25 5.87
N LEU A 110 -16.92 6.43 7.12
CA LEU A 110 -16.06 6.37 8.32
C LEU A 110 -15.44 4.98 8.52
N ILE A 111 -16.20 3.90 8.30
CA ILE A 111 -15.68 2.53 8.36
C ILE A 111 -14.58 2.34 7.31
N GLY A 112 -14.82 2.78 6.06
CA GLY A 112 -13.81 2.73 5.00
C GLY A 112 -12.55 3.53 5.35
N LEU A 113 -12.73 4.73 5.92
CA LEU A 113 -11.62 5.56 6.39
C LEU A 113 -10.80 4.86 7.49
N VAL A 114 -11.44 4.19 8.44
CA VAL A 114 -10.73 3.49 9.52
C VAL A 114 -10.05 2.21 9.00
N ILE A 115 -10.76 1.38 8.24
CA ILE A 115 -10.28 0.06 7.80
C ILE A 115 -9.22 0.18 6.69
N ILE A 116 -9.40 1.11 5.75
CA ILE A 116 -8.51 1.26 4.59
C ILE A 116 -7.61 2.48 4.77
N GLY A 117 -8.19 3.62 5.13
CA GLY A 117 -7.44 4.85 5.35
C GLY A 117 -6.48 4.78 6.54
N GLY A 118 -6.87 4.14 7.64
CA GLY A 118 -6.04 3.99 8.85
C GLY A 118 -4.70 3.31 8.57
N PRO A 119 -4.68 2.09 8.00
CA PRO A 119 -3.45 1.42 7.59
C PRO A 119 -2.64 2.23 6.56
N ALA A 120 -3.31 2.90 5.62
CA ALA A 120 -2.63 3.75 4.63
C ALA A 120 -1.93 4.95 5.27
N LEU A 121 -2.59 5.63 6.23
CA LEU A 121 -2.00 6.73 7.00
C LEU A 121 -0.81 6.23 7.82
N MET A 122 -0.97 5.09 8.51
CA MET A 122 0.09 4.51 9.31
C MET A 122 1.31 4.18 8.45
N TYR A 123 1.11 3.60 7.27
CA TYR A 123 2.18 3.35 6.31
C TYR A 123 2.81 4.63 5.77
N THR A 124 2.01 5.67 5.53
CA THR A 124 2.50 6.98 5.08
C THR A 124 3.48 7.59 6.09
N ILE A 125 3.15 7.55 7.38
CA ILE A 125 3.93 8.14 8.47
C ILE A 125 5.16 7.28 8.79
N LEU A 126 4.95 5.99 9.04
CA LEU A 126 6.02 5.09 9.48
C LEU A 126 6.90 4.63 8.31
N GLY A 127 6.39 4.65 7.09
CA GLY A 127 7.11 4.35 5.86
C GLY A 127 7.49 2.90 5.62
N ARG A 128 7.45 2.06 6.66
CA ARG A 128 7.68 0.62 6.61
C ARG A 128 7.01 0.00 7.83
N PHE A 129 6.23 -1.07 7.64
CA PHE A 129 5.94 -1.97 8.75
C PHE A 129 7.29 -2.59 9.15
N ARG A 130 7.94 -2.08 10.20
CA ARG A 130 9.16 -2.66 10.75
C ARG A 130 8.82 -4.02 11.37
N PHE A 131 8.63 -5.04 10.53
CA PHE A 131 8.89 -6.43 10.90
C PHE A 131 10.32 -6.74 10.50
N GLN A 132 11.26 -6.00 11.08
CA GLN A 132 12.65 -6.40 11.07
C GLN A 132 12.76 -7.37 12.24
N LYS A 133 12.54 -8.66 11.96
CA LYS A 133 12.96 -9.70 12.87
C LYS A 133 14.49 -9.63 12.81
N GLU A 134 15.11 -9.17 13.90
CA GLU A 134 16.52 -9.41 14.15
C GLU A 134 16.73 -10.91 13.89
N GLU A 135 17.41 -11.22 12.80
CA GLU A 135 17.91 -12.58 12.60
C GLU A 135 18.98 -12.71 13.67
N ASP A 136 18.67 -13.53 14.68
CA ASP A 136 19.63 -14.06 15.64
C ASP A 136 20.92 -14.33 14.88
N GLU A 137 22.00 -13.64 15.26
CA GLU A 137 23.33 -13.93 14.73
C GLU A 137 23.52 -15.44 14.81
N PRO A 138 23.87 -16.12 13.71
CA PRO A 138 24.33 -17.49 13.84
C PRO A 138 25.47 -17.44 14.86
N PHE A 139 25.27 -18.10 16.00
CA PHE A 139 26.39 -18.52 16.83
C PHE A 139 27.33 -19.22 15.86
N ASP A 140 28.50 -18.64 15.63
CA ASP A 140 29.57 -19.32 14.92
C ASP A 140 29.89 -20.56 15.75
N ASP A 141 29.33 -21.71 15.35
CA ASP A 141 29.70 -23.02 15.88
C ASP A 141 31.19 -23.33 15.60
N ASP A 142 31.89 -22.47 14.86
CA ASP A 142 33.33 -22.49 14.61
C ASP A 142 34.17 -22.01 15.83
N GLU A 143 33.55 -21.49 16.90
CA GLU A 143 34.22 -21.22 18.20
C GLU A 143 34.13 -22.37 19.20
N LEU A 144 33.55 -23.51 18.82
CA LEU A 144 33.53 -24.69 19.66
C LEU A 144 34.68 -25.63 19.29
N ASP A 145 35.45 -26.04 20.30
CA ASP A 145 36.51 -27.06 20.18
C ASP A 145 35.94 -28.37 19.58
N GLU A 146 36.78 -29.32 19.15
CA GLU A 146 36.33 -30.66 18.71
C GLU A 146 35.40 -31.37 19.73
N ASP A 147 35.42 -30.94 21.00
CA ASP A 147 34.59 -31.45 22.09
C ASP A 147 33.35 -30.58 22.44
N GLY A 148 33.10 -29.47 21.73
CA GLY A 148 31.93 -28.63 21.95
C GLY A 148 32.01 -27.70 23.17
N GLN A 149 33.21 -27.34 23.64
CA GLN A 149 33.42 -26.41 24.76
C GLN A 149 33.96 -25.06 24.27
N PRO A 150 33.71 -23.95 25.00
CA PRO A 150 34.29 -22.64 24.68
C PRO A 150 35.76 -22.58 25.15
N PRO A 151 36.65 -21.86 24.44
CA PRO A 151 38.08 -21.82 24.74
C PRO A 151 38.33 -21.23 26.13
N SER A 152 39.07 -21.96 26.98
CA SER A 152 39.46 -21.47 28.30
C SER A 152 40.47 -20.33 28.14
N GLU A 153 40.06 -19.09 28.42
CA GLU A 153 40.97 -17.95 28.50
C GLU A 153 42.04 -18.19 29.59
N ASN A 154 43.31 -18.16 29.19
CA ASN A 154 44.47 -18.15 30.09
C ASN A 154 44.90 -16.72 30.43
#